data_AF-A0A9X4KWZ9-F1
#
_entry.id   AF-A0A9X4KWZ9-F1
#
_cell.length_a   1.000
_cell.length_b   1.000
_cell.length_c   1.000
_cell.angle_alpha   90.00
_cell.angle_beta   90.00
_cell.angle_gamma   90.00
#
_symmetry.space_group_name_H-M   'P 1'
#
loop_
_entity.id
_entity.type
_entity.pdbx_description
1 polymer ?
#
loop_
_entity_poly.entity_id
_entity_poly.type
_entity_poly.pdbx_seq_one_letter_code
_entity_poly.pdbx_strand_id
1 'polypeptide(L)'
;MEDIDERYGHAVDLAVEALTDKQTNETLNLIFVTDLHHTCGGNQLRAARAIRELTLRLPLDLVVNGGDSAANETKDRTLASQTEICHALRTPGVPVLSVKGNHDDNSIYGHDREELRGRHVIFPSETRRLIQDGVLDAARWDTTRSDGLYYFADVEAKKNKSDRTRYDRYSIRGSG
;
A
#
# COMPACT_ATOMS: atom_id res chain seq x y z
N MET A 1 21.37 12.44 -21.33
CA MET A 1 21.09 11.39 -20.33
C MET A 1 19.81 11.84 -19.66
N GLU A 2 18.74 11.07 -19.83
CA GLU A 2 17.42 11.38 -19.27
C GLU A 2 17.50 11.38 -17.73
N ASP A 3 16.84 12.35 -17.09
CA ASP A 3 16.81 12.44 -15.63
C ASP A 3 16.07 11.23 -15.04
N ILE A 4 16.41 10.84 -13.82
CA ILE A 4 15.80 9.65 -13.21
C ILE A 4 14.29 9.84 -13.00
N ASP A 5 13.83 11.05 -12.69
CA ASP A 5 12.41 11.32 -12.48
C ASP A 5 11.65 11.33 -13.82
N GLU A 6 12.28 11.79 -14.91
CA GLU A 6 11.77 11.68 -16.29
C GLU A 6 11.55 10.21 -16.67
N ARG A 7 12.52 9.33 -16.37
CA ARG A 7 12.41 7.88 -16.63
C ARG A 7 11.23 7.24 -15.89
N TYR A 8 10.98 7.64 -14.64
CA TYR A 8 9.81 7.17 -13.88
C TYR A 8 8.51 7.67 -14.49
N GLY A 9 8.45 8.95 -14.90
CA GLY A 9 7.29 9.51 -15.60
C GLY A 9 6.98 8.74 -16.89
N HIS A 10 7.99 8.48 -17.71
CA HIS A 10 7.82 7.73 -18.94
C HIS A 10 7.33 6.29 -18.69
N ALA A 11 7.86 5.61 -17.67
CA ALA A 11 7.40 4.28 -17.29
C ALA A 11 5.92 4.27 -16.85
N VAL A 12 5.48 5.29 -16.11
CA VAL A 12 4.07 5.46 -15.72
C VAL A 12 3.20 5.68 -16.96
N ASP A 13 3.62 6.55 -17.89
CA ASP A 13 2.88 6.83 -19.12
C ASP A 13 2.69 5.57 -19.97
N LEU A 14 3.76 4.80 -20.19
CA LEU A 14 3.71 3.54 -20.93
C LEU A 14 2.78 2.52 -20.26
N ALA A 15 2.80 2.42 -18.93
CA ALA A 15 1.92 1.53 -18.20
C ALA A 15 0.45 1.95 -18.33
N VAL A 16 0.15 3.25 -18.26
CA VAL A 16 -1.21 3.78 -18.43
C VAL A 16 -1.73 3.49 -19.83
N GLU A 17 -0.94 3.78 -20.86
CA GLU A 17 -1.29 3.49 -22.26
C GLU A 17 -1.57 1.99 -22.47
N ALA A 18 -0.69 1.12 -21.94
CA ALA A 18 -0.81 -0.32 -22.12
C ALA A 18 -1.99 -0.97 -21.39
N LEU A 19 -2.55 -0.29 -20.37
CA LEU A 19 -3.57 -0.85 -19.49
C LEU A 19 -4.97 -0.24 -19.68
N THR A 20 -5.07 1.02 -20.13
CA THR A 20 -6.35 1.76 -20.17
C THR A 20 -7.47 0.99 -20.87
N ASP A 21 -7.22 0.43 -22.05
CA ASP A 21 -8.24 -0.28 -22.84
C ASP A 21 -8.54 -1.71 -22.35
N LYS A 22 -7.76 -2.21 -21.39
CA LYS A 22 -7.92 -3.57 -20.82
C LYS A 22 -8.77 -3.57 -19.55
N GLN A 23 -9.07 -2.41 -18.98
CA GLN A 23 -9.78 -2.29 -17.72
C GLN A 23 -11.28 -2.10 -17.98
N THR A 24 -12.06 -3.07 -17.51
CA THR A 24 -13.52 -3.00 -17.53
C THR A 24 -14.05 -2.92 -16.09
N ASN A 25 -15.33 -2.62 -15.92
CA ASN A 25 -15.97 -2.62 -14.60
C ASN A 25 -15.98 -4.03 -13.97
N GLU A 26 -15.89 -5.09 -14.78
CA GLU A 26 -15.87 -6.48 -14.33
C GLU A 26 -14.45 -6.95 -13.96
N THR A 27 -13.41 -6.24 -14.42
CA THR A 27 -12.01 -6.59 -14.15
C THR A 27 -11.61 -6.20 -12.72
N LEU A 28 -10.98 -7.11 -11.98
CA LEU A 28 -10.25 -6.76 -10.75
C LEU A 28 -8.93 -6.10 -11.11
N ASN A 29 -8.76 -4.84 -10.76
CA ASN A 29 -7.55 -4.05 -11.08
C ASN A 29 -6.73 -3.81 -9.82
N LEU A 30 -5.54 -4.38 -9.73
CA LEU A 30 -4.65 -4.18 -8.59
C LEU A 30 -3.21 -3.97 -9.02
N ILE A 31 -2.44 -3.31 -8.15
CA ILE A 31 -0.98 -3.32 -8.21
C ILE A 31 -0.47 -4.19 -7.06
N PHE A 32 0.46 -5.08 -7.37
CA PHE A 32 1.22 -5.85 -6.38
C PHE A 32 2.67 -5.35 -6.35
N VAL A 33 3.17 -4.99 -5.17
CA VAL A 33 4.54 -4.53 -4.92
C VAL A 33 5.08 -5.26 -3.69
N THR A 34 6.37 -5.58 -3.67
CA THR A 34 7.04 -6.28 -2.57
C THR A 34 8.53 -5.93 -2.61
N ASP A 35 9.26 -6.28 -1.55
CA ASP A 35 10.74 -6.21 -1.50
C ASP A 35 11.28 -4.80 -1.78
N LEU A 36 10.58 -3.77 -1.30
CA LEU A 36 11.01 -2.37 -1.44
C LEU A 36 12.29 -2.11 -0.64
N HIS A 37 12.50 -2.82 0.47
CA HIS A 37 13.67 -2.71 1.35
C HIS A 37 14.09 -1.25 1.59
N HIS A 38 13.10 -0.39 1.85
CA HIS A 38 13.33 1.04 1.97
C HIS A 38 14.14 1.35 3.22
N THR A 39 15.05 2.30 3.08
CA THR A 39 15.74 2.98 4.18
C THR A 39 15.24 4.41 4.22
N CYS A 40 14.94 4.97 5.38
CA CYS A 40 14.40 6.34 5.54
C CYS A 40 15.09 7.38 4.62
N GLY A 41 14.31 8.07 3.79
CA GLY A 41 14.80 9.01 2.76
C GLY A 41 15.40 8.37 1.49
N GLY A 42 15.32 7.04 1.37
CA GLY A 42 15.82 6.23 0.27
C GLY A 42 15.10 6.45 -1.06
N ASN A 43 15.71 5.93 -2.13
CA ASN A 43 15.24 6.15 -3.50
C ASN A 43 13.98 5.34 -3.85
N GLN A 44 13.63 4.33 -3.06
CA GLN A 44 12.46 3.48 -3.28
C GLN A 44 11.13 4.23 -3.10
N LEU A 45 11.16 5.41 -2.47
CA LEU A 45 10.04 6.34 -2.49
C LEU A 45 9.66 6.76 -3.91
N ARG A 46 10.58 6.76 -4.87
CA ARG A 46 10.25 7.03 -6.28
C ARG A 46 9.34 5.95 -6.86
N ALA A 47 9.64 4.68 -6.62
CA ALA A 47 8.79 3.57 -7.04
C ALA A 47 7.41 3.62 -6.37
N ALA A 48 7.37 3.87 -5.05
CA ALA A 48 6.11 4.03 -4.33
C ALA A 48 5.27 5.21 -4.87
N ARG A 49 5.91 6.34 -5.20
CA ARG A 49 5.24 7.51 -5.82
C ARG A 49 4.77 7.23 -7.24
N ALA A 50 5.50 6.45 -8.03
CA ALA A 50 5.06 6.03 -9.35
C ALA A 50 3.82 5.11 -9.27
N ILE A 51 3.78 4.19 -8.30
CA ILE A 51 2.59 3.40 -7.99
C ILE A 51 1.43 4.30 -7.59
N ARG A 52 1.67 5.29 -6.73
CA ARG A 52 0.67 6.28 -6.35
C ARG A 52 0.14 7.03 -7.57
N GLU A 53 0.99 7.44 -8.50
CA GLU A 53 0.58 8.09 -9.74
C GLU A 53 -0.31 7.19 -10.60
N LEU A 54 0.02 5.89 -10.72
CA LEU A 54 -0.82 4.92 -11.41
C LEU A 54 -2.20 4.81 -10.76
N THR A 55 -2.29 4.83 -9.43
CA THR A 55 -3.59 4.79 -8.72
C THR A 55 -4.44 6.04 -8.93
N LEU A 56 -3.85 7.17 -9.36
CA LEU A 56 -4.57 8.39 -9.70
C LEU A 56 -5.06 8.40 -11.15
N ARG A 57 -4.37 7.66 -12.03
CA ARG A 57 -4.61 7.65 -13.49
C ARG A 57 -5.39 6.45 -13.98
N LEU A 58 -5.40 5.35 -13.22
CA LEU A 58 -6.09 4.11 -13.57
C LEU A 58 -7.16 3.77 -12.52
N PRO A 59 -8.29 3.16 -12.93
CA PRO A 59 -9.34 2.68 -12.02
C PRO A 59 -8.88 1.43 -11.23
N LEU A 60 -8.00 1.63 -10.26
CA LEU A 60 -7.51 0.56 -9.38
C LEU A 60 -8.46 0.29 -8.20
N ASP A 61 -8.70 -0.99 -7.94
CA ASP A 61 -9.50 -1.46 -6.82
C ASP A 61 -8.70 -1.41 -5.52
N LEU A 62 -7.40 -1.75 -5.57
CA LEU A 62 -6.49 -1.79 -4.42
C LEU A 62 -5.01 -1.85 -4.82
N VAL A 63 -4.13 -1.56 -3.88
CA VAL A 63 -2.70 -1.87 -3.93
C VAL A 63 -2.42 -2.95 -2.89
N VAL A 64 -1.61 -3.95 -3.25
CA VAL A 64 -1.08 -4.96 -2.33
C VAL A 64 0.41 -4.72 -2.15
N ASN A 65 0.82 -4.49 -0.92
CA ASN A 65 2.21 -4.49 -0.48
C ASN A 65 2.52 -5.85 0.17
N GLY A 66 3.25 -6.69 -0.56
CA GLY A 66 3.62 -8.06 -0.21
C GLY A 66 4.60 -8.21 0.95
N GLY A 67 5.06 -7.10 1.53
CA GLY A 67 6.00 -7.09 2.64
C GLY A 67 7.41 -6.73 2.20
N ASP A 68 8.34 -6.83 3.15
CA ASP A 68 9.71 -6.36 3.04
C ASP A 68 9.76 -4.89 2.61
N SER A 69 8.96 -4.08 3.31
CA SER A 69 8.84 -2.65 3.05
C SER A 69 10.08 -1.89 3.49
N ALA A 70 10.79 -2.38 4.51
CA ALA A 70 11.96 -1.71 5.07
C ALA A 70 13.18 -2.64 5.16
N ALA A 71 14.36 -2.03 5.06
CA ALA A 71 15.60 -2.69 5.42
C ALA A 71 15.73 -2.85 6.94
N ASN A 72 16.55 -3.82 7.35
CA ASN A 72 16.86 -4.05 8.75
C ASN A 72 17.80 -2.97 9.31
N GLU A 73 17.29 -2.19 10.27
CA GLU A 73 18.02 -1.12 10.95
C GLU A 73 17.67 -1.11 12.45
N THR A 74 17.99 -0.03 13.16
CA THR A 74 17.40 0.14 14.50
C THR A 74 15.88 0.19 14.38
N LYS A 75 15.17 -0.35 15.38
CA LYS A 75 13.71 -0.39 15.41
C LYS A 75 13.03 0.90 14.97
N ASP A 76 13.47 2.04 15.53
CA ASP A 76 12.90 3.35 15.21
C ASP A 76 13.08 3.72 13.73
N ARG A 77 14.24 3.39 13.16
CA ARG A 77 14.53 3.64 11.74
C ARG A 77 13.72 2.72 10.83
N THR A 78 13.59 1.44 11.19
CA THR A 78 12.78 0.49 10.42
C THR A 78 11.30 0.89 10.47
N LEU A 79 10.77 1.25 11.63
CA LEU A 79 9.39 1.77 11.77
C LEU A 79 9.18 3.05 10.96
N ALA A 80 10.13 4.00 11.01
CA ALA A 80 10.08 5.21 10.19
C ALA A 80 10.08 4.89 8.69
N SER A 81 10.90 3.94 8.25
CA SER A 81 10.98 3.52 6.85
C SER A 81 9.70 2.83 6.39
N GLN A 82 9.13 1.92 7.19
CA GLN A 82 7.83 1.30 6.90
C GLN A 82 6.73 2.36 6.83
N THR A 83 6.75 3.34 7.73
CA THR A 83 5.81 4.47 7.74
C THR A 83 5.90 5.28 6.45
N GLU A 84 7.10 5.67 6.02
CA GLU A 84 7.32 6.44 4.79
C GLU A 84 6.79 5.71 3.55
N ILE A 85 7.07 4.41 3.40
CA ILE A 85 6.59 3.62 2.27
C ILE A 85 5.07 3.46 2.30
N CYS A 86 4.51 3.13 3.46
CA CYS A 86 3.05 3.05 3.62
C CYS A 86 2.38 4.37 3.25
N HIS A 87 2.96 5.51 3.63
CA HIS A 87 2.43 6.82 3.22
C HIS A 87 2.62 7.11 1.74
N ALA A 88 3.76 6.75 1.15
CA ALA A 88 4.04 7.01 -0.25
C ALA A 88 3.14 6.20 -1.19
N LEU A 89 2.70 5.01 -0.79
CA LEU A 89 1.78 4.15 -1.54
C LEU A 89 0.31 4.57 -1.44
N ARG A 90 -0.08 5.36 -0.42
CA ARG A 90 -1.48 5.70 -0.16
C ARG A 90 -2.02 6.69 -1.20
N THR A 91 -3.22 6.37 -1.69
CA THR A 91 -4.05 7.26 -2.51
C THR A 91 -5.47 7.29 -1.98
N PRO A 92 -6.11 8.47 -1.86
CA PRO A 92 -7.51 8.56 -1.47
C PRO A 92 -8.41 7.66 -2.34
N GLY A 93 -9.22 6.82 -1.69
CA GLY A 93 -10.15 5.92 -2.38
C GLY A 93 -9.57 4.60 -2.89
N VAL A 94 -8.24 4.41 -2.85
CA VAL A 94 -7.58 3.15 -3.22
C VAL A 94 -6.88 2.57 -1.98
N PRO A 95 -7.43 1.50 -1.37
CA PRO A 95 -6.85 0.91 -0.18
C PRO A 95 -5.51 0.22 -0.47
N VAL A 96 -4.60 0.28 0.50
CA VAL A 96 -3.27 -0.36 0.42
C VAL A 96 -3.21 -1.52 1.42
N LEU A 97 -3.43 -2.74 0.97
CA LEU A 97 -3.33 -3.94 1.80
C LEU A 97 -1.86 -4.32 1.94
N SER A 98 -1.32 -4.22 3.15
CA SER A 98 0.07 -4.57 3.45
C SER A 98 0.17 -5.83 4.32
N VAL A 99 1.07 -6.74 3.94
CA VAL A 99 1.46 -7.87 4.79
C VAL A 99 2.90 -7.68 5.26
N LYS A 100 3.30 -8.47 6.26
CA LYS A 100 4.64 -8.41 6.84
C LYS A 100 5.56 -9.39 6.10
N GLY A 101 6.70 -8.92 5.62
CA GLY A 101 7.80 -9.76 5.14
C GLY A 101 8.73 -10.23 6.27
N ASN A 102 9.82 -10.91 5.92
CA ASN A 102 10.81 -11.40 6.90
C ASN A 102 11.74 -10.29 7.42
N HIS A 103 11.91 -9.19 6.68
CA HIS A 103 12.70 -8.05 7.15
C HIS A 103 11.87 -7.10 8.04
N ASP A 104 10.54 -7.13 7.94
CA ASP A 104 9.67 -6.13 8.57
C ASP A 104 9.46 -6.31 10.09
N ASP A 105 9.65 -7.50 10.66
CA ASP A 105 9.69 -7.65 12.14
C ASP A 105 11.04 -7.25 12.73
N ASN A 106 12.01 -6.96 11.87
CA ASN A 106 13.34 -6.53 12.23
C ASN A 106 14.10 -7.49 13.16
N SER A 107 13.70 -8.76 13.18
CA SER A 107 14.31 -9.79 14.01
C SER A 107 15.73 -10.14 13.56
N ILE A 108 16.00 -10.09 12.25
CA ILE A 108 17.32 -10.34 11.66
C ILE A 108 18.35 -9.33 12.18
N TYR A 109 17.99 -8.05 12.29
CA TYR A 109 18.89 -7.01 12.82
C TYR A 109 19.39 -7.32 14.24
N GLY A 110 18.49 -7.81 15.09
CA GLY A 110 18.81 -8.20 16.45
C GLY A 110 19.50 -9.56 16.55
N HIS A 111 19.27 -10.47 15.59
CA HIS A 111 19.92 -11.77 15.57
C HIS A 111 21.44 -11.63 15.38
N ASP A 112 21.86 -10.76 14.46
CA ASP A 112 23.26 -10.58 14.06
C ASP A 112 24.09 -9.76 15.07
N ARG A 113 23.45 -9.25 16.13
CA ARG A 113 24.04 -8.41 17.17
C ARG A 113 23.60 -8.91 18.54
N GLU A 114 24.43 -9.76 19.15
CA GLU A 114 24.06 -10.53 20.33
C GLU A 114 23.61 -9.65 21.52
N GLU A 115 24.21 -8.46 21.65
CA GLU A 115 23.89 -7.44 22.65
C GLU A 115 22.54 -6.72 22.42
N LEU A 116 21.94 -6.89 21.24
CA LEU A 116 20.70 -6.24 20.81
C LEU A 116 19.54 -7.22 20.54
N ARG A 117 19.74 -8.53 20.78
CA ARG A 117 18.72 -9.56 20.59
C ARG A 117 17.39 -9.18 21.25
N GLY A 118 16.31 -9.24 20.47
CA GLY A 118 14.96 -8.92 20.94
C GLY A 118 14.65 -7.42 21.12
N ARG A 119 15.66 -6.55 21.29
CA ARG A 119 15.45 -5.11 21.54
C ARG A 119 14.94 -4.34 20.33
N HIS A 120 15.27 -4.83 19.13
CA HIS A 120 14.88 -4.18 17.88
C HIS A 120 13.73 -4.86 17.14
N VAL A 121 13.12 -5.87 17.76
CA VAL A 121 11.95 -6.55 17.19
C VAL A 121 10.77 -5.59 17.14
N ILE A 122 10.11 -5.57 16.00
CA ILE A 122 8.83 -4.92 15.78
C ILE A 122 7.75 -5.97 16.05
N PHE A 123 6.92 -5.70 17.06
CA PHE A 123 5.87 -6.61 17.48
C PHE A 123 4.60 -6.46 16.62
N PRO A 124 3.73 -7.50 16.57
CA PRO A 124 2.51 -7.47 15.77
C PRO A 124 1.61 -6.26 16.03
N SER A 125 1.52 -5.77 17.26
CA SER A 125 0.74 -4.57 17.61
C SER A 125 1.27 -3.30 16.93
N GLU A 126 2.58 -3.19 16.74
CA GLU A 126 3.23 -2.05 16.08
C GLU A 126 3.00 -2.13 14.57
N THR A 127 3.18 -3.31 13.98
CA THR A 127 2.83 -3.57 12.57
C THR A 127 1.36 -3.29 12.29
N ARG A 128 0.46 -3.75 13.17
CA ARG A 128 -0.99 -3.53 13.03
C ARG A 128 -1.32 -2.04 12.98
N ARG A 129 -0.72 -1.23 13.86
CA ARG A 129 -0.92 0.22 13.88
C ARG A 129 -0.52 0.88 12.56
N LEU A 130 0.62 0.48 11.99
CA LEU A 130 1.09 0.98 10.69
C LEU A 130 0.11 0.65 9.55
N ILE A 131 -0.40 -0.58 9.54
CA ILE A 131 -1.30 -1.06 8.50
C ILE A 131 -2.67 -0.39 8.63
N GLN A 132 -3.24 -0.35 9.83
CA GLN A 132 -4.59 0.16 10.08
C GLN A 132 -4.80 1.57 9.50
N ASP A 133 -3.82 2.46 9.67
CA ASP A 133 -3.86 3.83 9.15
C ASP A 133 -4.06 3.90 7.61
N GLY A 134 -3.77 2.83 6.86
CA GLY A 134 -3.88 2.78 5.39
C GLY A 134 -5.07 2.02 4.83
N VAL A 135 -5.84 1.32 5.68
CA VAL A 135 -6.91 0.39 5.24
C VAL A 135 -8.21 0.49 6.02
N LEU A 136 -8.32 1.43 6.97
CA LEU A 136 -9.40 1.53 7.97
C LEU A 136 -10.82 1.26 7.43
N ASP A 137 -11.19 1.84 6.29
CA ASP A 137 -12.55 1.72 5.75
C ASP A 137 -12.75 0.56 4.76
N ALA A 138 -11.66 -0.06 4.29
CA ALA A 138 -11.68 -1.10 3.27
C ALA A 138 -11.40 -2.51 3.83
N ALA A 139 -10.70 -2.60 4.97
CA ALA A 139 -10.32 -3.86 5.58
C ALA A 139 -11.34 -4.34 6.63
N ARG A 140 -11.63 -5.64 6.60
CA ARG A 140 -12.31 -6.38 7.66
C ARG A 140 -11.25 -7.12 8.47
N TRP A 141 -11.05 -6.67 9.70
CA TRP A 141 -10.10 -7.24 10.64
C TRP A 141 -10.71 -8.42 11.39
N ASP A 142 -9.91 -9.45 11.64
CA ASP A 142 -10.26 -10.45 12.65
C ASP A 142 -10.24 -9.80 14.04
N THR A 143 -11.40 -9.72 14.67
CA THR A 143 -11.58 -9.11 15.99
C THR A 143 -11.40 -10.11 17.13
N THR A 144 -11.24 -11.41 16.84
CA THR A 144 -10.98 -12.43 17.87
C THR A 144 -9.55 -12.34 18.43
N ARG A 145 -8.65 -11.68 17.70
CA ARG A 145 -7.27 -11.40 18.11
C ARG A 145 -6.96 -9.90 17.97
N SER A 146 -6.81 -9.21 19.09
CA SER A 146 -6.58 -7.76 19.13
C SER A 146 -5.27 -7.32 18.47
N ASP A 147 -4.29 -8.21 18.38
CA ASP A 147 -2.97 -8.02 17.75
C ASP A 147 -2.80 -8.85 16.46
N GLY A 148 -3.87 -9.53 16.02
CA GLY A 148 -3.85 -10.30 14.78
C GLY A 148 -3.56 -9.41 13.57
N LEU A 149 -2.69 -9.89 12.68
CA LEU A 149 -2.39 -9.27 11.39
C LEU A 149 -3.23 -9.85 10.24
N TYR A 150 -4.25 -10.66 10.56
CA TYR A 150 -5.17 -11.22 9.58
C TYR A 150 -6.34 -10.26 9.33
N TYR A 151 -6.49 -9.86 8.07
CA TYR A 151 -7.59 -9.05 7.58
C TYR A 151 -7.78 -9.27 6.08
N PHE A 152 -8.95 -8.89 5.56
CA PHE A 152 -9.25 -8.99 4.13
C PHE A 152 -9.98 -7.74 3.65
N ALA A 153 -10.01 -7.50 2.34
CA ALA A 153 -10.83 -6.48 1.72
C ALA A 153 -11.89 -7.11 0.81
N ASP A 154 -13.11 -6.63 0.91
CA ASP A 154 -14.22 -7.04 0.02
C ASP A 154 -14.31 -6.06 -1.15
N VAL A 155 -13.82 -6.50 -2.31
CA VAL A 155 -13.73 -5.66 -3.52
C VAL A 155 -15.09 -5.54 -4.22
N GLU A 156 -15.94 -6.57 -4.15
CA GLU A 156 -17.28 -6.52 -4.74
C GLU A 156 -18.15 -5.48 -4.03
N ALA A 157 -18.09 -5.42 -2.70
CA ALA A 157 -18.79 -4.40 -1.92
C ALA A 157 -18.34 -2.97 -2.27
N LYS A 158 -17.08 -2.76 -2.67
CA LYS A 158 -16.56 -1.46 -3.12
C LYS A 158 -17.15 -1.05 -4.46
N LYS A 159 -17.14 -1.95 -5.47
CA LYS A 159 -17.69 -1.68 -6.80
C LYS A 159 -19.18 -1.33 -6.75
N ASN A 160 -19.94 -2.04 -5.92
CA ASN A 160 -21.37 -1.77 -5.71
C ASN A 160 -21.65 -0.42 -5.03
N LYS A 161 -20.75 0.11 -4.20
CA LYS A 161 -20.86 1.45 -3.59
C LYS A 161 -20.54 2.57 -4.59
N SER A 162 -19.56 2.38 -5.47
CA SER A 162 -19.25 3.36 -6.53
C SER A 162 -20.36 3.47 -7.57
N ASP A 163 -21.07 2.39 -7.87
CA ASP A 163 -22.24 2.45 -8.75
C ASP A 163 -23.41 3.22 -8.11
N ARG A 164 -23.69 3.01 -6.83
CA ARG A 164 -24.74 3.78 -6.12
C ARG A 164 -24.49 5.29 -6.09
N THR A 165 -23.23 5.71 -5.89
CA THR A 165 -22.86 7.14 -5.90
C THR A 165 -22.83 7.75 -7.31
N ARG A 166 -22.75 6.94 -8.37
CA ARG A 166 -23.02 7.40 -9.75
C ARG A 166 -24.51 7.62 -9.97
N TYR A 167 -25.39 6.74 -9.50
CA TYR A 167 -26.84 6.91 -9.63
C TYR A 167 -27.38 8.14 -8.89
N ASP A 168 -26.87 8.45 -7.69
CA ASP A 168 -27.29 9.65 -6.94
C ASP A 168 -26.87 10.98 -7.62
N ARG A 169 -25.83 10.96 -8.46
CA ARG A 169 -25.44 12.15 -9.25
C ARG A 169 -26.34 12.41 -10.45
N TYR A 170 -27.09 11.41 -10.92
CA TYR A 170 -28.06 11.57 -12.01
C TYR A 170 -29.50 11.77 -11.53
N SER A 171 -29.81 11.58 -10.24
CA SER A 171 -31.17 11.78 -9.70
C SER A 171 -31.45 13.22 -9.21
N ILE A 172 -30.45 14.09 -9.08
CA ILE A 172 -30.61 15.47 -8.54
C ILE A 172 -30.79 16.54 -9.66
N ARG A 173 -31.03 16.17 -10.92
CA ARG A 173 -31.34 17.12 -12.01
C ARG A 173 -32.67 16.86 -12.72
N GLY A 174 -33.68 16.39 -11.99
CA GLY A 174 -34.97 16.04 -12.58
C GLY A 174 -36.17 16.30 -11.68
N SER A 175 -36.30 17.49 -11.08
CA SER A 175 -37.59 18.03 -10.61
C SER A 175 -37.38 19.40 -9.93
N GLY A 176 -37.88 20.46 -10.57
CA GLY A 176 -37.88 21.84 -10.05
C GLY A 176 -37.83 22.86 -11.17
#